data_AF-A0A2M8FTK5-F1
#
_entry.id   AF-A0A2M8FTK5-F1
#
_cell.length_a   1.000
_cell.length_b   1.000
_cell.length_c   1.000
_cell.angle_alpha   90.00
_cell.angle_beta   90.00
_cell.angle_gamma   90.00
#
_symmetry.space_group_name_H-M   'P 1'
#
loop_
_entity.id
_entity.type
_entity.pdbx_description
1 polymer ?
#
loop_
_entity_poly.entity_id
_entity_poly.type
_entity_poly.pdbx_seq_one_letter_code
_entity_poly.pdbx_strand_id
1 'polypeptide(L)'
;MKWSDEQLVKRCLEKDGLAQKQLFDYYSKRMMGVCLRYSNDYEEAQDVLQMGFIKVFNKLETYNFEGVLEGWIRKIIVNTALDNIRKNKKNNENIELEKVDFQLNNNDENGFDALNAEDLLAIIQKMPTGFRTVFNLYAI
;
A
#
# COMPACT_ATOMS: atom_id res chain seq x y z
N MET A 1 -7.51 23.49 13.38
CA MET A 1 -6.31 23.45 14.23
C MET A 1 -5.57 22.17 13.90
N LYS A 2 -4.25 22.19 13.60
CA LYS A 2 -3.50 20.99 13.20
C LYS A 2 -2.67 20.51 14.40
N TRP A 3 -3.03 19.37 14.99
CA TRP A 3 -2.22 18.71 16.03
C TRP A 3 -0.88 18.23 15.48
N SER A 4 0.16 18.26 16.33
CA SER A 4 1.41 17.52 16.07
C SER A 4 1.15 16.01 16.05
N ASP A 5 2.05 15.22 15.46
CA ASP A 5 1.93 13.75 15.44
C ASP A 5 1.78 13.16 16.85
N GLU A 6 2.52 13.68 17.84
CA GLU A 6 2.45 13.19 19.21
C GLU A 6 1.06 13.43 19.84
N GLN A 7 0.53 14.64 19.67
CA GLN A 7 -0.82 15.00 20.12
C GLN A 7 -1.90 14.19 19.39
N LEU A 8 -1.72 13.98 18.09
CA LEU A 8 -2.62 13.21 17.24
C LEU A 8 -2.71 11.77 17.73
N VAL A 9 -1.56 11.14 18.00
CA VAL A 9 -1.48 9.78 18.54
C VAL A 9 -2.16 9.69 19.90
N LYS A 10 -1.81 10.57 20.84
CA LYS A 10 -2.41 10.59 22.19
C LYS A 10 -3.93 10.66 22.15
N ARG A 11 -4.49 11.56 21.33
CA ARG A 11 -5.95 11.69 21.15
C ARG A 11 -6.59 10.49 20.44
N CYS A 12 -5.91 9.92 19.45
CA CYS A 12 -6.39 8.70 18.81
C CYS A 12 -6.48 7.53 19.80
N LEU A 13 -5.54 7.42 20.75
CA LEU A 13 -5.57 6.41 21.82
C LEU A 13 -6.75 6.61 22.78
N GLU A 14 -7.17 7.85 22.98
CA GLU A 14 -8.40 8.21 23.72
C GLU A 14 -9.68 7.97 22.91
N LYS A 15 -9.58 7.43 21.70
CA LYS A 15 -10.69 7.21 20.75
C LYS A 15 -11.41 8.50 20.33
N ASP A 16 -10.69 9.62 20.30
CA ASP A 16 -11.19 10.88 19.73
C ASP A 16 -11.40 10.72 18.22
N GLY A 17 -12.67 10.72 17.80
CA GLY A 17 -13.05 10.57 16.39
C GLY A 17 -12.55 11.69 15.48
N LEU A 18 -12.34 12.91 15.99
CA LEU A 18 -11.76 14.01 15.22
C LEU A 18 -10.27 13.77 14.97
N ALA A 19 -9.55 13.26 15.96
CA ALA A 19 -8.14 12.91 15.82
C ALA A 19 -7.94 11.74 14.84
N GLN A 20 -8.77 10.71 14.94
CA GLN A 20 -8.74 9.58 14.01
C GLN A 20 -9.03 10.01 12.57
N LYS A 21 -10.05 10.86 12.38
CA LYS A 21 -10.34 11.45 11.07
C LYS A 21 -9.17 12.26 10.53
N GLN A 22 -8.60 13.15 11.34
CA GLN A 22 -7.46 13.97 10.89
C GLN A 22 -6.24 13.11 10.53
N LEU A 23 -5.95 12.05 11.30
CA LEU A 23 -4.88 11.10 11.01
C LEU A 23 -5.13 10.39 9.68
N PHE A 24 -6.35 9.89 9.48
CA PHE A 24 -6.75 9.25 8.24
C PHE A 24 -6.63 10.21 7.05
N ASP A 25 -7.26 11.38 7.11
CA ASP A 25 -7.29 12.36 6.02
C ASP A 25 -5.86 12.80 5.61
N TYR A 26 -4.96 12.91 6.58
CA TYR A 26 -3.58 13.33 6.33
C TYR A 26 -2.72 12.25 5.64
N TYR A 27 -2.83 10.99 6.08
CA TYR A 27 -1.96 9.91 5.59
C TYR A 27 -2.58 9.08 4.46
N SER A 28 -3.90 9.03 4.34
CA SER A 28 -4.63 8.14 3.42
C SER A 28 -4.23 8.32 1.96
N LYS A 29 -4.10 9.56 1.47
CA LYS A 29 -3.71 9.82 0.07
C LYS A 29 -2.36 9.20 -0.29
N ARG A 30 -1.37 9.33 0.60
CA ARG A 30 -0.02 8.76 0.37
C ARG A 30 -0.04 7.25 0.51
N MET A 31 -0.77 6.74 1.50
CA MET A 31 -0.91 5.30 1.70
C MET A 31 -1.71 4.63 0.58
N MET A 32 -2.63 5.34 -0.08
CA MET A 32 -3.33 4.84 -1.26
C MET A 32 -2.34 4.59 -2.41
N GLY A 33 -1.39 5.50 -2.63
CA GLY A 33 -0.30 5.28 -3.59
C GLY A 33 0.55 4.05 -3.26
N VAL A 34 0.75 3.76 -1.97
CA VAL A 34 1.41 2.52 -1.54
C VAL A 34 0.53 1.31 -1.87
N CYS A 35 -0.76 1.31 -1.51
CA CYS A 35 -1.67 0.20 -1.78
C CYS A 35 -1.77 -0.12 -3.27
N LEU A 36 -1.91 0.90 -4.13
CA LEU A 36 -2.02 0.74 -5.58
C LEU A 36 -0.85 -0.03 -6.20
N ARG A 37 0.34 0.08 -5.63
CA ARG A 37 1.52 -0.65 -6.11
C ARG A 37 1.48 -2.15 -5.81
N TYR A 38 0.73 -2.56 -4.80
CA TYR A 38 0.62 -3.97 -4.39
C TYR A 38 -0.69 -4.62 -4.86
N SER A 39 -1.71 -3.82 -5.16
CA SER A 39 -3.01 -4.28 -5.66
C SER A 39 -3.04 -4.39 -7.20
N ASN A 40 -4.02 -5.13 -7.72
CA ASN A 40 -4.25 -5.28 -9.16
C ASN A 40 -5.09 -4.15 -9.74
N ASP A 41 -5.98 -3.59 -8.93
CA ASP A 41 -6.85 -2.48 -9.31
C ASP A 41 -7.06 -1.50 -8.14
N TYR A 42 -7.84 -0.47 -8.41
CA TYR A 42 -8.15 0.58 -7.44
C TYR A 42 -9.06 0.10 -6.31
N GLU A 43 -9.99 -0.82 -6.58
CA GLU A 43 -10.95 -1.34 -5.59
C GLU A 43 -10.22 -2.18 -4.54
N GLU A 44 -9.36 -3.10 -4.99
CA GLU A 44 -8.49 -3.89 -4.11
C GLU A 44 -7.53 -2.97 -3.32
N ALA A 45 -7.02 -1.90 -3.92
CA ALA A 45 -6.19 -0.92 -3.22
C ALA A 45 -6.96 -0.18 -2.11
N GLN A 46 -8.21 0.18 -2.37
CA GLN A 46 -9.09 0.84 -1.41
C GLN A 46 -9.40 -0.08 -0.22
N ASP A 47 -9.67 -1.35 -0.47
CA ASP A 47 -9.92 -2.35 0.58
C ASP A 47 -8.69 -2.57 1.45
N VAL A 48 -7.50 -2.71 0.84
CA VAL A 48 -6.23 -2.81 1.55
C VAL A 48 -5.98 -1.56 2.39
N LEU A 49 -6.28 -0.37 1.87
CA LEU A 49 -6.14 0.89 2.59
C LEU A 49 -7.04 0.92 3.82
N GLN A 50 -8.32 0.58 3.67
CA GLN A 50 -9.29 0.57 4.78
C GLN A 50 -8.88 -0.43 5.86
N MET A 51 -8.61 -1.69 5.48
CA MET A 51 -8.12 -2.71 6.41
C MET A 51 -6.82 -2.28 7.09
N GLY A 52 -5.94 -1.63 6.34
CA GLY A 52 -4.67 -1.11 6.82
C GLY A 52 -4.86 -0.06 7.91
N PHE A 53 -5.75 0.91 7.70
CA PHE A 53 -6.04 1.95 8.69
C PHE A 53 -6.76 1.41 9.92
N ILE A 54 -7.63 0.41 9.78
CA ILE A 54 -8.20 -0.30 10.94
C ILE A 54 -7.06 -0.90 11.79
N LYS A 55 -6.09 -1.57 11.16
CA LYS A 55 -4.92 -2.11 11.87
C LYS A 55 -4.02 -1.01 12.46
N VAL A 56 -3.88 0.14 11.79
CA VAL A 56 -3.14 1.31 12.30
C VAL A 56 -3.74 1.77 13.62
N PHE A 57 -5.06 2.01 13.67
CA PHE A 57 -5.72 2.45 14.90
C PHE A 57 -5.65 1.40 16.00
N ASN A 58 -5.86 0.12 15.66
CA ASN A 58 -5.79 -0.97 16.63
C ASN A 58 -4.38 -1.19 17.21
N LYS A 59 -3.33 -0.84 16.47
CA LYS A 59 -1.93 -1.02 16.91
C LYS A 59 -1.27 0.27 17.37
N LEU A 60 -2.00 1.39 17.39
CA LEU A 60 -1.41 2.71 17.61
C LEU A 60 -0.71 2.81 18.97
N GLU A 61 -1.17 2.06 19.97
CA GLU A 61 -0.54 1.94 21.30
C GLU A 61 0.89 1.42 21.25
N THR A 62 1.27 0.69 20.19
CA THR A 62 2.62 0.15 19.99
C THR A 62 3.59 1.14 19.34
N TYR A 63 3.10 2.30 18.90
CA TYR A 63 3.97 3.36 18.39
C TYR A 63 4.65 4.07 19.58
N ASN A 64 5.95 3.89 19.69
CA ASN A 64 6.77 4.37 20.81
C ASN A 64 7.35 5.78 20.58
N PHE A 65 6.86 6.52 19.59
CA PHE A 65 7.39 7.82 19.17
C PHE A 65 8.85 7.80 18.69
N GLU A 66 9.41 6.62 18.41
CA GLU A 66 10.71 6.50 17.77
C GLU A 66 10.53 6.45 16.25
N GLY A 67 11.19 7.38 15.56
CA GLY A 67 11.07 7.54 14.11
C GLY A 67 9.78 8.23 13.66
N VAL A 68 9.64 8.40 12.35
CA VAL A 68 8.54 9.17 11.75
C VAL A 68 7.26 8.32 11.74
N LEU A 69 6.15 8.87 12.25
CA LEU A 69 4.84 8.21 12.30
C LEU A 69 4.41 7.68 10.94
N GLU A 70 4.66 8.44 9.86
CA GLU A 70 4.40 8.02 8.48
C GLU A 70 5.09 6.70 8.12
N GLY A 71 6.33 6.49 8.56
CA GLY A 71 7.07 5.25 8.32
C GLY A 71 6.47 4.06 9.07
N TRP A 72 6.01 4.28 10.31
CA TRP A 72 5.32 3.28 11.10
C TRP A 72 3.97 2.89 10.48
N ILE A 73 3.18 3.88 10.01
CA ILE A 73 1.93 3.66 9.27
C ILE A 73 2.22 2.89 7.97
N ARG A 74 3.20 3.33 7.17
CA ARG A 74 3.57 2.67 5.90
C ARG A 74 3.90 1.20 6.12
N LYS A 75 4.63 0.85 7.20
CA LYS A 75 4.94 -0.55 7.53
C LYS A 75 3.68 -1.38 7.74
N ILE A 76 2.67 -0.86 8.44
CA ILE A 76 1.39 -1.56 8.65
C ILE A 76 0.62 -1.71 7.32
N ILE A 77 0.61 -0.68 6.49
CA ILE A 77 -0.05 -0.71 5.16
C ILE A 77 0.60 -1.75 4.25
N VAL A 78 1.93 -1.74 4.11
CA VAL A 78 2.66 -2.71 3.29
C VAL A 78 2.40 -4.14 3.77
N ASN A 79 2.49 -4.38 5.09
CA ASN A 79 2.19 -5.71 5.64
C ASN A 79 0.74 -6.14 5.34
N THR A 80 -0.20 -5.20 5.37
CA THR A 80 -1.60 -5.49 5.04
C THR A 80 -1.79 -5.84 3.58
N ALA A 81 -1.09 -5.15 2.68
CA ALA A 81 -1.10 -5.47 1.25
C ALA A 81 -0.49 -6.86 0.99
N LEU A 82 0.63 -7.19 1.64
CA LEU A 82 1.26 -8.52 1.54
C LEU A 82 0.37 -9.64 2.08
N ASP A 83 -0.32 -9.40 3.20
CA ASP A 83 -1.30 -10.34 3.75
C ASP A 83 -2.44 -10.58 2.74
N ASN A 84 -2.92 -9.53 2.08
CA ASN A 84 -3.95 -9.62 1.05
C ASN A 84 -3.51 -10.45 -0.16
N ILE A 85 -2.30 -10.18 -0.68
CA ILE A 85 -1.69 -10.96 -1.76
C ILE A 85 -1.61 -12.46 -1.39
N ARG A 86 -1.18 -12.77 -0.17
CA ARG A 86 -1.07 -14.17 0.30
C ARG A 86 -2.44 -14.85 0.40
N LYS A 87 -3.46 -14.14 0.88
CA LYS A 87 -4.84 -14.65 0.94
C LYS A 87 -5.40 -14.92 -0.46
N ASN A 88 -5.21 -13.99 -1.39
CA ASN A 88 -5.70 -14.13 -2.76
C ASN A 88 -4.99 -15.28 -3.49
N LYS A 89 -3.68 -15.46 -3.28
CA LYS A 89 -2.95 -16.63 -3.81
C LYS A 89 -3.54 -17.94 -3.28
N LYS A 90 -3.79 -18.05 -1.98
CA LYS A 90 -4.38 -19.25 -1.36
C LYS A 90 -5.79 -19.55 -1.90
N ASN A 91 -6.58 -18.52 -2.18
CA ASN A 91 -7.90 -18.68 -2.78
C ASN A 91 -7.82 -19.13 -4.25
N ASN A 92 -6.82 -18.63 -4.98
CA ASN A 92 -6.60 -18.96 -6.39
C ASN A 92 -5.91 -20.32 -6.60
N GLU A 93 -5.21 -20.90 -5.62
CA GLU A 93 -4.67 -22.26 -5.71
C GLU A 93 -5.77 -23.36 -5.81
N ASN A 94 -7.05 -23.00 -5.70
CA ASN A 94 -8.20 -23.86 -6.02
C ASN A 94 -8.69 -23.74 -7.49
N ILE A 95 -8.04 -22.90 -8.31
CA ILE A 95 -8.31 -22.73 -9.74
C ILE A 95 -6.96 -22.87 -10.45
N GLU A 96 -6.88 -23.74 -11.46
CA GLU A 96 -5.62 -24.07 -12.14
C GLU A 96 -4.77 -22.83 -12.46
N LEU A 97 -3.50 -22.87 -12.06
CA LEU A 97 -2.50 -21.86 -12.39
C LEU A 97 -2.29 -21.85 -13.90
N GLU A 98 -2.91 -20.91 -14.61
CA GLU A 98 -2.55 -20.61 -15.99
C GLU A 98 -1.06 -20.24 -16.02
N LYS A 99 -0.28 -21.04 -16.75
CA LYS A 99 1.10 -20.70 -17.09
C LYS A 99 1.07 -19.45 -17.96
N VAL A 100 1.46 -18.32 -17.38
CA VAL A 100 1.59 -17.06 -18.13
C VAL A 100 2.86 -17.14 -18.97
N ASP A 101 2.71 -17.47 -20.26
CA ASP A 101 3.76 -17.28 -21.27
C ASP A 101 3.95 -15.79 -21.50
N PHE A 102 5.04 -15.24 -20.97
CA PHE A 102 5.39 -13.84 -21.12
C PHE A 102 6.04 -13.62 -22.49
N GLN A 103 5.23 -13.34 -23.52
CA GLN A 103 5.73 -12.92 -24.82
C GLN A 103 6.03 -11.41 -24.78
N LEU A 104 7.31 -11.06 -24.61
CA LEU A 104 7.81 -9.71 -24.80
C LEU A 104 7.87 -9.38 -26.29
N ASN A 105 6.84 -8.70 -26.81
CA ASN A 105 6.96 -7.99 -28.08
C ASN A 105 7.66 -6.65 -27.82
N ASN A 106 9.00 -6.65 -27.91
CA ASN A 106 9.79 -5.43 -27.93
C ASN A 106 9.65 -4.75 -29.29
N ASN A 107 8.79 -3.74 -29.40
CA ASN A 107 8.70 -2.89 -30.58
C ASN A 107 8.37 -1.44 -30.19
N ASP A 108 9.04 -0.90 -29.17
CA ASP A 108 9.05 0.55 -28.96
C ASP A 108 10.46 1.01 -28.54
N GLU A 109 11.30 1.23 -29.55
CA GLU A 109 12.31 2.28 -29.49
C GLU A 109 11.55 3.61 -29.45
N ASN A 110 11.43 4.27 -28.29
CA ASN A 110 11.27 5.73 -28.16
C ASN A 110 11.20 6.17 -26.67
N GLY A 111 12.13 7.03 -26.26
CA GLY A 111 11.91 8.06 -25.23
C GLY A 111 11.87 7.63 -23.77
N PHE A 112 13.03 7.51 -23.12
CA PHE A 112 13.16 7.48 -21.65
C PHE A 112 13.01 8.85 -20.97
N ASP A 113 12.38 9.82 -21.65
CA ASP A 113 12.19 11.18 -21.13
C ASP A 113 10.81 11.31 -20.49
N ALA A 114 10.81 11.32 -19.15
CA ALA A 114 9.68 11.54 -18.25
C ALA A 114 8.57 10.48 -18.27
N LEU A 115 8.85 9.31 -17.68
CA LEU A 115 7.78 8.43 -17.20
C LEU A 115 6.96 9.18 -16.13
N ASN A 116 5.68 9.42 -16.39
CA ASN A 116 4.79 9.98 -15.36
C ASN A 116 4.54 8.90 -14.28
N ALA A 117 4.19 9.34 -13.07
CA ALA A 117 3.93 8.42 -11.95
C ALA A 117 2.81 7.40 -12.28
N GLU A 118 1.88 7.78 -13.15
CA GLU A 118 0.79 6.93 -13.64
C GLU A 118 1.32 5.83 -14.58
N ASP A 119 2.24 6.14 -15.48
CA ASP A 119 2.85 5.18 -16.40
C ASP A 119 3.68 4.14 -15.64
N LEU A 120 4.44 4.58 -14.64
CA LEU A 120 5.20 3.69 -13.76
C LEU A 120 4.27 2.75 -12.98
N LEU A 121 3.16 3.27 -12.46
CA LEU A 121 2.19 2.47 -11.72
C LEU A 121 1.56 1.42 -12.64
N ALA A 122 1.19 1.80 -13.87
CA ALA A 122 0.63 0.88 -14.85
C ALA A 122 1.61 -0.26 -15.21
N ILE A 123 2.90 0.06 -15.36
CA ILE A 123 3.93 -0.96 -15.61
C ILE A 123 4.06 -1.91 -14.42
N ILE A 124 4.13 -1.38 -13.19
CA ILE A 124 4.20 -2.18 -11.95
C ILE A 124 2.98 -3.11 -11.86
N GLN A 125 1.77 -2.63 -12.17
CA GLN A 125 0.54 -3.41 -12.12
C GLN A 125 0.43 -4.46 -13.24
N LYS A 126 1.16 -4.34 -14.35
CA LYS A 126 1.24 -5.38 -15.38
C LYS A 126 2.20 -6.52 -15.01
N MET A 127 3.10 -6.32 -14.04
CA MET A 127 4.03 -7.35 -13.61
C MET A 127 3.30 -8.52 -12.93
N PRO A 128 3.75 -9.77 -13.10
CA PRO A 128 3.26 -10.88 -12.29
C PRO A 128 3.49 -10.61 -10.80
N THR A 129 2.54 -11.04 -9.96
CA THR A 129 2.46 -10.67 -8.54
C THR A 129 3.76 -10.93 -7.76
N GLY A 130 4.47 -12.04 -8.05
CA GLY A 130 5.74 -12.37 -7.41
C GLY A 130 6.84 -11.33 -7.69
N PHE A 131 7.05 -11.00 -8.97
CA PHE A 131 8.02 -9.99 -9.37
C PHE A 131 7.66 -8.60 -8.86
N ARG A 132 6.37 -8.21 -8.96
CA ARG A 132 5.84 -6.96 -8.42
C ARG A 132 6.17 -6.81 -6.93
N THR A 133 5.95 -7.87 -6.17
CA THR A 133 6.18 -7.88 -4.71
C THR A 133 7.65 -7.68 -4.38
N VAL A 134 8.55 -8.44 -5.02
CA VAL A 134 10.01 -8.32 -4.80
C VAL A 134 10.50 -6.94 -5.19
N PHE A 135 10.09 -6.44 -6.36
CA PHE A 135 10.45 -5.10 -6.82
C PHE A 135 10.04 -4.03 -5.80
N ASN A 136 8.79 -4.06 -5.34
CA ASN A 136 8.29 -3.06 -4.40
C ASN A 136 8.98 -3.10 -3.02
N LEU A 137 9.50 -4.27 -2.60
CA LEU A 137 10.21 -4.42 -1.32
C LEU A 137 11.68 -4.00 -1.38
N TYR A 138 12.30 -4.01 -2.56
CA TYR A 138 13.74 -3.76 -2.70
C TYR A 138 14.07 -2.40 -3.33
N ALA A 139 13.32 -1.98 -4.35
CA ALA A 139 13.64 -0.78 -5.11
C ALA A 139 13.25 0.53 -4.39
N ILE A 140 12.45 0.47 -3.30
CA ILE A 140 11.82 1.65 -2.65
C ILE A 140 11.78 1.60 -1.12
#